data_AF-A0A2N5Z8N9-F1
#
_entry.id   AF-A0A2N5Z8N9-F1
#
_cell.length_a   1.000
_cell.length_b   1.000
_cell.length_c   1.000
_cell.angle_alpha   90.00
_cell.angle_beta   90.00
_cell.angle_gamma   90.00
#
_symmetry.space_group_name_H-M   'P 1'
#
loop_
_entity.id
_entity.type
_entity.pdbx_description
1 polymer ?
#
loop_
_entity_poly.entity_id
_entity_poly.type
_entity_poly.pdbx_seq_one_letter_code
_entity_poly.pdbx_strand_id
1 'polypeptide(L)'
;MKRLSLLVLLTLAGMIALAQSGKEFEKNATEAYQAKNYQKAFLDYSRAAEAYETEGKVDTSLYYNTTIAGYKAKKYEELIPYAQKAIDLKYEKAHLAYFIMAISYEKLDKEDKYLETLIKGHEAFPKYSKISKKLAIAYLKEGMKPYQEGAKIITDAEPMRETDTDNYLKEVEKANAKFKEALEIFLKAYEANNKEEQVLKVLLTVYQSLEMEDKASEIDEKLKSI
;
A
#
# COMPACT_ATOMS: atom_id res chain seq x y z
N MET A 1 36.59 12.98 -72.06
CA MET A 1 36.47 11.67 -71.37
C MET A 1 36.68 11.88 -69.88
N LYS A 2 35.72 11.41 -69.05
CA LYS A 2 35.91 10.71 -67.76
C LYS A 2 36.78 11.44 -66.69
N ARG A 3 36.33 11.79 -65.48
CA ARG A 3 35.26 11.24 -64.62
C ARG A 3 34.77 12.30 -63.63
N LEU A 4 33.44 12.36 -63.47
CA LEU A 4 32.76 12.81 -62.27
C LEU A 4 33.37 12.12 -61.03
N SER A 5 33.62 12.86 -59.97
CA SER A 5 33.66 12.30 -58.61
C SER A 5 32.64 13.04 -57.77
N LEU A 6 31.58 12.29 -57.50
CA LEU A 6 30.41 12.57 -56.68
C LEU A 6 30.75 12.27 -55.21
N LEU A 7 29.90 12.77 -54.28
CA LEU A 7 29.74 12.32 -52.88
C LEU A 7 30.84 12.77 -51.89
N VAL A 8 30.55 13.33 -50.72
CA VAL A 8 29.39 13.17 -49.82
C VAL A 8 29.14 14.50 -49.10
N LEU A 9 27.93 15.08 -49.26
CA LEU A 9 27.36 15.94 -48.22
C LEU A 9 27.34 15.10 -46.95
N LEU A 10 28.18 15.46 -45.96
CA LEU A 10 28.01 14.96 -44.60
C LEU A 10 26.71 15.56 -44.09
N THR A 11 25.61 14.85 -44.36
CA THR A 11 24.31 15.16 -43.83
C THR A 11 24.45 15.19 -42.32
N LEU A 12 24.18 16.35 -41.75
CA LEU A 12 23.80 16.54 -40.34
C LEU A 12 22.44 15.85 -40.07
N ALA A 13 22.28 14.61 -40.56
CA ALA A 13 21.11 13.75 -40.43
C ALA A 13 21.43 12.55 -39.51
N GLY A 14 22.48 12.66 -38.69
CA GLY A 14 22.74 11.74 -37.60
C GLY A 14 22.11 12.27 -36.31
N MET A 15 20.89 11.81 -36.03
CA MET A 15 20.22 11.91 -34.72
C MET A 15 19.72 13.30 -34.28
N ILE A 16 18.80 13.90 -35.03
CA ILE A 16 17.66 14.50 -34.33
C ILE A 16 16.68 13.33 -34.15
N ALA A 17 16.77 12.64 -33.01
CA ALA A 17 15.58 11.95 -32.52
C ALA A 17 14.48 13.01 -32.52
N LEU A 18 13.50 12.91 -33.42
CA LEU A 18 12.37 13.83 -33.43
C LEU A 18 11.79 13.77 -32.03
N ALA A 19 12.04 14.79 -31.23
CA ALA A 19 11.47 14.90 -29.91
C ALA A 19 9.96 15.04 -30.13
N GLN A 20 9.24 13.92 -30.10
CA GLN A 20 7.79 13.95 -30.02
C GLN A 20 7.46 14.80 -28.80
N SER A 21 6.61 15.81 -28.99
CA SER A 21 6.19 16.67 -27.88
C SER A 21 5.52 15.82 -26.80
N GLY A 22 5.59 16.23 -25.52
CA GLY A 22 4.93 15.47 -24.44
C GLY A 22 3.45 15.18 -24.72
N LYS A 23 2.78 16.08 -25.46
CA LYS A 23 1.39 15.95 -25.88
C LYS A 23 1.14 14.79 -26.86
N GLU A 24 2.11 14.48 -27.72
CA GLU A 24 2.00 13.35 -28.64
C GLU A 24 2.15 12.01 -27.90
N PHE A 25 3.09 11.93 -26.96
CA PHE A 25 3.21 10.78 -26.08
C PHE A 25 1.95 10.58 -25.24
N GLU A 26 1.38 11.64 -24.66
CA GLU A 26 0.15 11.55 -23.87
C GLU A 26 -1.05 11.05 -24.69
N LYS A 27 -1.19 11.53 -25.93
CA LYS A 27 -2.22 11.03 -26.85
C LYS A 27 -2.02 9.53 -27.14
N ASN A 28 -0.80 9.12 -27.50
CA ASN A 28 -0.47 7.73 -27.79
C ASN A 28 -0.69 6.81 -26.57
N ALA A 29 -0.41 7.32 -25.38
CA ALA A 29 -0.64 6.62 -24.11
C ALA A 29 -2.13 6.43 -23.84
N THR A 30 -2.94 7.46 -24.09
CA THR A 30 -4.40 7.41 -23.95
C THR A 30 -5.02 6.38 -24.90
N GLU A 31 -4.62 6.40 -26.17
CA GLU A 31 -5.07 5.43 -27.18
C GLU A 31 -4.66 4.00 -26.79
N ALA A 32 -3.41 3.80 -26.36
CA ALA A 32 -2.94 2.51 -25.88
C ALA A 32 -3.70 2.02 -24.64
N TYR A 33 -4.03 2.93 -23.72
CA TYR A 33 -4.79 2.62 -22.52
C TYR A 33 -6.22 2.20 -22.85
N GLN A 34 -6.89 2.90 -23.77
CA GLN A 34 -8.22 2.55 -24.28
C GLN A 34 -8.22 1.19 -24.98
N ALA A 35 -7.16 0.89 -25.74
CA ALA A 35 -6.93 -0.41 -26.34
C ALA A 35 -6.51 -1.51 -25.33
N LYS A 36 -6.47 -1.20 -24.02
CA LYS A 36 -6.02 -2.08 -22.93
C LYS A 36 -4.58 -2.58 -23.08
N ASN A 37 -3.77 -1.93 -23.92
CA ASN A 37 -2.34 -2.16 -24.02
C ASN A 37 -1.63 -1.37 -22.92
N TYR A 38 -1.73 -1.86 -21.69
CA TYR A 38 -1.26 -1.13 -20.52
C TYR A 38 0.26 -0.97 -20.47
N GLN A 39 1.02 -1.92 -21.03
CA GLN A 39 2.48 -1.82 -21.13
C GLN A 39 2.88 -0.65 -22.01
N LYS A 40 2.27 -0.53 -23.20
CA LYS A 40 2.51 0.61 -24.10
C LYS A 40 2.00 1.91 -23.46
N ALA A 41 0.82 1.89 -22.84
CA ALA A 41 0.27 3.07 -22.18
C ALA A 41 1.19 3.60 -21.08
N PHE A 42 1.74 2.72 -20.23
CA PHE A 42 2.67 3.11 -19.18
C PHE A 42 3.95 3.70 -19.76
N LEU A 43 4.53 3.07 -20.78
CA LEU A 43 5.73 3.57 -21.45
C LEU A 43 5.51 4.97 -22.05
N ASP A 44 4.41 5.16 -22.77
CA ASP A 44 4.11 6.43 -23.43
C ASP A 44 3.74 7.52 -22.41
N TYR A 45 2.98 7.20 -21.35
CA TYR A 45 2.73 8.17 -20.27
C TYR A 45 4.02 8.57 -19.54
N SER A 46 4.94 7.63 -19.30
CA SER A 46 6.24 7.90 -18.68
C SER A 46 7.05 8.87 -19.54
N ARG A 47 7.12 8.64 -20.86
CA ARG A 47 7.79 9.54 -21.82
C ARG A 47 7.12 10.91 -21.88
N ALA A 48 5.79 10.97 -21.81
CA ALA A 48 5.08 12.24 -21.75
C ALA A 48 5.49 13.04 -20.49
N ALA A 49 5.64 12.37 -19.35
CA ALA A 49 6.03 13.02 -18.10
C ALA A 49 7.47 13.58 -18.19
N GLU A 50 8.41 12.79 -18.69
CA GLU A 50 9.80 13.23 -18.94
C GLU A 50 9.88 14.42 -19.91
N ALA A 51 9.09 14.37 -20.99
CA ALA A 51 9.03 15.46 -21.96
C ALA A 51 8.46 16.74 -21.34
N TYR A 52 7.36 16.66 -20.60
CA TYR A 52 6.78 17.82 -19.92
C TYR A 52 7.71 18.42 -18.87
N GLU A 53 8.47 17.61 -18.13
CA GLU A 53 9.50 18.12 -17.22
C GLU A 53 10.55 18.95 -17.95
N THR A 54 11.02 18.46 -19.11
CA THR A 54 11.98 19.18 -19.96
C THR A 54 11.38 20.48 -20.54
N GLU A 55 10.09 20.46 -20.85
CA GLU A 55 9.33 21.63 -21.32
C GLU A 55 8.97 22.62 -20.18
N GLY A 56 9.34 22.33 -18.92
CA GLY A 56 8.98 23.15 -17.76
C GLY A 56 7.48 23.14 -17.43
N LYS A 57 6.76 22.11 -17.88
CA LYS A 57 5.32 21.92 -17.66
C LYS A 57 5.08 20.91 -16.54
N VAL A 58 4.16 21.22 -15.66
CA VAL A 58 3.69 20.31 -14.61
C VAL A 58 2.26 19.90 -14.91
N ASP A 59 2.07 18.66 -15.36
CA ASP A 59 0.76 18.04 -15.47
C ASP A 59 0.56 17.05 -14.32
N THR A 60 -0.17 17.47 -13.29
CA THR A 60 -0.45 16.63 -12.12
C THR A 60 -1.27 15.39 -12.47
N SER A 61 -2.15 15.50 -13.48
CA SER A 61 -3.02 14.40 -13.90
C SER A 61 -2.24 13.32 -14.64
N LEU A 62 -1.17 13.69 -15.35
CA LEU A 62 -0.30 12.77 -16.04
C LEU A 62 0.42 11.81 -15.08
N TYR A 63 0.98 12.29 -13.98
CA TYR A 63 1.63 11.42 -12.97
C TYR A 63 0.65 10.39 -12.38
N TYR A 64 -0.58 10.83 -12.13
CA TYR A 64 -1.67 9.96 -11.68
C TYR A 64 -2.06 8.92 -12.74
N ASN A 65 -2.22 9.32 -14.00
CA ASN A 65 -2.54 8.41 -15.10
C ASN A 65 -1.41 7.40 -15.35
N THR A 66 -0.16 7.85 -15.25
CA THR A 66 1.05 7.00 -15.34
C THR A 66 1.05 5.95 -14.24
N THR A 67 0.70 6.34 -13.00
CA THR A 67 0.57 5.43 -11.86
C THR A 67 -0.46 4.32 -12.12
N ILE A 68 -1.64 4.68 -12.64
CA ILE A 68 -2.70 3.71 -12.96
C ILE A 68 -2.30 2.78 -14.10
N ALA A 69 -1.70 3.33 -15.16
CA ALA A 69 -1.22 2.54 -16.29
C ALA A 69 -0.13 1.55 -15.85
N GLY A 70 0.82 2.00 -15.02
CA GLY A 70 1.88 1.17 -14.44
C GLY A 70 1.32 0.03 -13.59
N TYR A 71 0.33 0.32 -12.74
CA TYR A 71 -0.34 -0.70 -11.94
C TYR A 71 -1.02 -1.76 -12.82
N LYS A 72 -1.76 -1.34 -13.85
CA LYS A 72 -2.42 -2.26 -14.80
C LYS A 72 -1.41 -3.03 -15.65
N ALA A 73 -0.25 -2.45 -15.91
CA ALA A 73 0.88 -3.09 -16.60
C ALA A 73 1.71 -4.00 -15.67
N LYS A 74 1.41 -4.05 -14.36
CA LYS A 74 2.18 -4.76 -13.32
C LYS A 74 3.62 -4.25 -13.17
N LYS A 75 3.83 -2.96 -13.43
CA LYS A 75 5.09 -2.23 -13.31
C LYS A 75 5.24 -1.64 -11.91
N TYR A 76 5.21 -2.52 -10.90
CA TYR A 76 5.04 -2.12 -9.51
C TYR A 76 6.19 -1.29 -8.96
N GLU A 77 7.42 -1.55 -9.38
CA GLU A 77 8.57 -0.75 -8.94
C GLU A 77 8.66 0.55 -9.73
N GLU A 78 8.48 0.46 -11.05
CA GLU A 78 8.66 1.60 -11.94
C GLU A 78 7.55 2.67 -11.78
N LEU A 79 6.37 2.31 -11.28
CA LEU A 79 5.28 3.28 -11.05
C LEU A 79 5.47 4.16 -9.81
N ILE A 80 6.31 3.73 -8.85
CA ILE A 80 6.41 4.37 -7.51
C ILE A 80 6.78 5.86 -7.60
N PRO A 81 7.78 6.28 -8.41
CA PRO A 81 8.13 7.70 -8.52
C PRO A 81 6.98 8.56 -9.04
N TYR A 82 6.16 8.03 -9.95
CA TYR A 82 4.99 8.74 -10.49
C TYR A 82 3.87 8.86 -9.45
N ALA A 83 3.65 7.81 -8.65
CA ALA A 83 2.70 7.84 -7.54
C ALA A 83 3.11 8.88 -6.50
N GLN A 84 4.39 8.91 -6.13
CA GLN A 84 4.95 9.88 -5.19
C GLN A 84 4.81 11.31 -5.72
N LYS A 85 5.13 11.58 -7.00
CA LYS A 85 4.91 12.90 -7.61
C LYS A 85 3.45 13.34 -7.59
N ALA A 86 2.51 12.44 -7.88
CA ALA A 86 1.07 12.76 -7.79
C ALA A 86 0.63 13.13 -6.36
N ILE A 87 1.24 12.48 -5.34
CA ILE A 87 1.02 12.78 -3.93
C ILE A 87 1.64 14.13 -3.53
N ASP A 88 2.90 14.36 -3.87
CA ASP A 88 3.65 15.57 -3.53
C ASP A 88 3.02 16.82 -4.15
N LEU A 89 2.52 16.69 -5.37
CA LEU A 89 1.77 17.73 -6.08
C LEU A 89 0.32 17.89 -5.61
N LYS A 90 -0.09 17.14 -4.56
CA LYS A 90 -1.41 17.19 -3.94
C LYS A 90 -2.55 17.03 -4.94
N TYR A 91 -2.39 16.13 -5.91
CA TYR A 91 -3.44 15.88 -6.90
C TYR A 91 -4.74 15.46 -6.20
N GLU A 92 -5.89 15.96 -6.67
CA GLU A 92 -7.20 15.76 -6.01
C GLU A 92 -7.54 14.26 -5.80
N LYS A 93 -7.01 13.37 -6.65
CA LYS A 93 -7.21 11.91 -6.58
C LYS A 93 -6.03 11.16 -5.99
N ALA A 94 -5.16 11.83 -5.23
CA ALA A 94 -3.97 11.21 -4.63
C ALA A 94 -4.29 10.03 -3.70
N HIS A 95 -5.52 9.91 -3.16
CA HIS A 95 -5.96 8.72 -2.43
C HIS A 95 -5.76 7.41 -3.22
N LEU A 96 -5.97 7.43 -4.54
CA LEU A 96 -5.73 6.27 -5.39
C LEU A 96 -4.23 6.05 -5.66
N ALA A 97 -3.43 7.10 -5.70
CA ALA A 97 -1.96 6.99 -5.79
C ALA A 97 -1.38 6.34 -4.53
N TYR A 98 -1.81 6.76 -3.33
CA TYR A 98 -1.45 6.10 -2.07
C TYR A 98 -1.83 4.61 -2.09
N PHE A 99 -3.06 4.30 -2.49
CA PHE A 99 -3.55 2.92 -2.52
C PHE A 99 -2.77 2.03 -3.49
N ILE A 100 -2.51 2.52 -4.70
CA ILE A 100 -1.71 1.80 -5.71
C ILE A 100 -0.27 1.64 -5.26
N MET A 101 0.33 2.68 -4.66
CA MET A 101 1.69 2.63 -4.15
C MET A 101 1.82 1.62 -3.01
N ALA A 102 0.87 1.59 -2.07
CA ALA A 102 0.82 0.57 -1.03
C ALA A 102 0.73 -0.85 -1.62
N ILE A 103 -0.22 -1.11 -2.52
CA ILE A 103 -0.33 -2.43 -3.17
C ILE A 103 0.96 -2.80 -3.91
N SER A 104 1.63 -1.82 -4.52
CA SER A 104 2.88 -2.06 -5.24
C SER A 104 4.00 -2.45 -4.28
N TYR A 105 4.11 -1.81 -3.11
CA TYR A 105 5.02 -2.26 -2.05
C TYR A 105 4.68 -3.65 -1.51
N GLU A 106 3.39 -3.98 -1.35
CA GLU A 106 2.92 -5.34 -0.99
C GLU A 106 3.37 -6.37 -2.03
N LYS A 107 3.30 -6.05 -3.33
CA LYS A 107 3.73 -6.94 -4.43
C LYS A 107 5.25 -7.07 -4.59
N LEU A 108 6.01 -6.16 -4.00
CA LEU A 108 7.47 -6.16 -3.98
C LEU A 108 8.04 -6.70 -2.66
N ASP A 109 7.18 -7.23 -1.79
CA ASP A 109 7.53 -7.73 -0.46
C ASP A 109 8.24 -6.68 0.43
N LYS A 110 7.95 -5.38 0.19
CA LYS A 110 8.48 -4.25 0.98
C LYS A 110 7.51 -3.89 2.11
N GLU A 111 7.41 -4.76 3.13
CA GLU A 111 6.42 -4.66 4.22
C GLU A 111 6.42 -3.31 4.96
N ASP A 112 7.60 -2.79 5.32
CA ASP A 112 7.71 -1.49 6.03
C ASP A 112 7.13 -0.34 5.20
N LYS A 113 7.43 -0.32 3.90
CA LYS A 113 6.94 0.70 2.97
C LYS A 113 5.46 0.56 2.68
N TYR A 114 4.95 -0.66 2.65
CA TYR A 114 3.51 -0.93 2.55
C TYR A 114 2.77 -0.31 3.74
N LEU A 115 3.19 -0.60 4.96
CA LEU A 115 2.56 -0.07 6.18
C LEU A 115 2.68 1.45 6.26
N GLU A 116 3.88 2.00 6.04
CA GLU A 116 4.13 3.45 6.03
C GLU A 116 3.20 4.19 5.04
N THR A 117 3.03 3.62 3.84
CA THR A 117 2.19 4.21 2.79
C THR A 117 0.71 4.17 3.16
N LEU A 118 0.24 3.09 3.79
CA LEU A 118 -1.14 2.99 4.25
C LEU A 118 -1.44 3.96 5.39
N ILE A 119 -0.52 4.13 6.34
CA ILE A 119 -0.65 5.10 7.44
C ILE A 119 -0.78 6.51 6.87
N LYS A 120 0.19 6.95 6.06
CA LYS A 120 0.16 8.28 5.43
C LYS A 120 -1.08 8.49 4.57
N GLY A 121 -1.47 7.47 3.82
CA GLY A 121 -2.67 7.50 2.99
C GLY A 121 -3.96 7.61 3.81
N HIS A 122 -4.03 6.95 4.96
CA HIS A 122 -5.18 7.02 5.88
C HIS A 122 -5.25 8.37 6.58
N GLU A 123 -4.13 8.91 7.05
CA GLU A 123 -4.05 10.25 7.63
C GLU A 123 -4.49 11.33 6.62
N ALA A 124 -4.03 11.24 5.38
CA ALA A 124 -4.39 12.18 4.32
C ALA A 124 -5.84 12.00 3.84
N PHE A 125 -6.37 10.77 3.83
CA PHE A 125 -7.68 10.43 3.27
C PHE A 125 -8.45 9.44 4.16
N PRO A 126 -8.84 9.83 5.39
CA PRO A 126 -9.41 8.90 6.38
C PRO A 126 -10.76 8.30 5.96
N LYS A 127 -11.47 8.96 5.04
CA LYS A 127 -12.75 8.50 4.48
C LYS A 127 -12.58 7.51 3.31
N TYR A 128 -11.36 7.28 2.82
CA TYR A 128 -11.12 6.35 1.72
C TYR A 128 -11.05 4.91 2.22
N SER A 129 -12.22 4.26 2.28
CA SER A 129 -12.43 2.95 2.90
C SER A 129 -11.46 1.85 2.46
N LYS A 130 -10.95 1.88 1.22
CA LYS A 130 -10.01 0.86 0.74
C LYS A 130 -8.65 0.92 1.45
N ILE A 131 -8.13 2.12 1.74
CA ILE A 131 -6.88 2.27 2.51
C ILE A 131 -7.16 1.88 3.96
N SER A 132 -8.23 2.41 4.56
CA SER A 132 -8.64 2.10 5.93
C SER A 132 -8.77 0.58 6.18
N LYS A 133 -9.41 -0.14 5.24
CA LYS A 133 -9.53 -1.59 5.30
C LYS A 133 -8.18 -2.30 5.21
N LYS A 134 -7.32 -1.90 4.27
CA LYS A 134 -5.98 -2.49 4.12
C LYS A 134 -5.09 -2.24 5.34
N LEU A 135 -5.18 -1.05 5.94
CA LEU A 135 -4.45 -0.69 7.16
C LEU A 135 -4.93 -1.51 8.36
N ALA A 136 -6.25 -1.68 8.54
CA ALA A 136 -6.80 -2.54 9.57
C ALA A 136 -6.33 -4.00 9.42
N ILE A 137 -6.31 -4.54 8.21
CA ILE A 137 -5.79 -5.89 7.93
C ILE A 137 -4.28 -5.99 8.21
N ALA A 138 -3.51 -4.95 7.91
CA ALA A 138 -2.08 -4.91 8.21
C ALA A 138 -1.82 -4.97 9.72
N TYR A 139 -2.52 -4.15 10.50
CA TYR A 139 -2.43 -4.20 11.96
C TYR A 139 -2.98 -5.49 12.55
N LEU A 140 -4.03 -6.08 11.97
CA LEU A 140 -4.48 -7.43 12.35
C LEU A 140 -3.35 -8.46 12.23
N LYS A 141 -2.67 -8.50 11.08
CA LYS A 141 -1.54 -9.42 10.86
C LYS A 141 -0.43 -9.19 11.90
N GLU A 142 -0.14 -7.94 12.22
CA GLU A 142 0.88 -7.57 13.20
C GLU A 142 0.48 -7.98 14.63
N GLY A 143 -0.75 -7.68 15.06
CA GLY A 143 -1.25 -7.99 16.40
C GLY A 143 -1.46 -9.49 16.65
N MET A 144 -1.68 -10.27 15.59
CA MET A 144 -1.74 -11.73 15.71
C MET A 144 -0.42 -12.36 16.18
N LYS A 145 0.73 -11.71 15.97
CA LYS A 145 2.04 -12.22 16.42
C LYS A 145 2.11 -12.32 17.96
N PRO A 146 1.99 -11.21 18.74
CA PRO A 146 1.99 -11.30 20.20
C PRO A 146 0.79 -12.09 20.73
N TYR A 147 -0.37 -12.05 20.05
CA TYR A 147 -1.52 -12.88 20.46
C TYR A 147 -1.19 -14.38 20.44
N GLN A 148 -0.59 -14.86 19.35
CA GLN A 148 -0.18 -16.26 19.22
C GLN A 148 0.92 -16.64 20.21
N GLU A 149 1.86 -15.73 20.49
CA GLU A 149 2.87 -15.91 21.55
C GLU A 149 2.21 -16.11 22.92
N GLY A 150 1.27 -15.23 23.31
CA GLY A 150 0.54 -15.35 24.57
C GLY A 150 -0.24 -16.66 24.68
N ALA A 151 -0.97 -17.03 23.63
CA ALA A 151 -1.73 -18.28 23.58
C ALA A 151 -0.82 -19.53 23.69
N LYS A 152 0.37 -19.48 23.08
CA LYS A 152 1.36 -20.55 23.19
C LYS A 152 1.88 -20.68 24.63
N ILE A 153 2.18 -19.57 25.30
CA ILE A 153 2.65 -19.58 26.70
C ILE A 153 1.61 -20.27 27.59
N ILE A 154 0.33 -19.93 27.46
CA ILE A 154 -0.75 -20.59 28.21
C ILE A 154 -0.78 -22.09 27.93
N THR A 155 -0.70 -22.47 26.64
CA THR A 155 -0.74 -23.88 26.23
C THR A 155 0.42 -24.67 26.82
N ASP A 156 1.64 -24.11 26.80
CA ASP A 156 2.83 -24.75 27.36
C ASP A 156 2.78 -24.85 28.89
N ALA A 157 2.15 -23.88 29.56
CA ALA A 157 2.02 -23.84 31.03
C ALA A 157 0.90 -24.73 31.57
N GLU A 158 -0.09 -25.09 30.76
CA GLU A 158 -1.28 -25.84 31.17
C GLU A 158 -1.00 -27.11 32.00
N PRO A 159 0.01 -27.96 31.67
CA PRO A 159 0.33 -29.15 32.47
C PRO A 159 0.78 -28.84 33.91
N MET A 160 1.25 -27.62 34.16
CA MET A 160 1.71 -27.17 35.47
C MET A 160 0.58 -26.68 36.37
N ARG A 161 -0.63 -26.45 35.83
CA ARG A 161 -1.75 -25.80 36.54
C ARG A 161 -2.01 -26.39 37.93
N GLU A 162 -2.04 -27.71 38.03
CA GLU A 162 -2.31 -28.44 39.28
C GLU A 162 -1.05 -28.89 40.03
N THR A 163 0.08 -29.00 39.32
CA THR A 163 1.32 -29.60 39.85
C THR A 163 2.34 -28.58 40.34
N ASP A 164 2.31 -27.37 39.79
CA ASP A 164 3.19 -26.24 40.10
C ASP A 164 2.44 -24.93 39.82
N THR A 165 1.43 -24.66 40.65
CA THR A 165 0.51 -23.52 40.48
C THR A 165 1.25 -22.18 40.51
N ASP A 166 2.30 -22.03 41.31
CA ASP A 166 3.07 -20.78 41.39
C ASP A 166 3.78 -20.47 40.06
N ASN A 167 4.39 -21.46 39.41
CA ASN A 167 5.01 -21.24 38.11
C ASN A 167 3.97 -21.12 36.99
N TYR A 168 2.84 -21.84 37.07
CA TYR A 168 1.71 -21.64 36.16
C TYR A 168 1.25 -20.17 36.18
N LEU A 169 1.03 -19.58 37.36
CA LEU A 169 0.58 -18.19 37.49
C LEU A 169 1.60 -17.19 36.89
N LYS A 170 2.91 -17.43 37.07
CA LYS A 170 3.95 -16.59 36.43
C LYS A 170 3.93 -16.66 34.91
N GLU A 171 3.68 -17.85 34.33
CA GLU A 171 3.54 -17.97 32.87
C GLU A 171 2.25 -17.30 32.38
N VAL A 172 1.15 -17.38 33.14
CA VAL A 172 -0.09 -16.63 32.85
C VAL A 172 0.17 -15.12 32.84
N GLU A 173 0.95 -14.57 33.77
CA GLU A 173 1.32 -13.15 33.76
C GLU A 173 2.09 -12.76 32.48
N LYS A 174 3.02 -13.60 32.03
CA LYS A 174 3.75 -13.39 30.76
C LYS A 174 2.81 -13.45 29.55
N ALA A 175 1.88 -14.40 29.52
CA ALA A 175 0.88 -14.48 28.46
C ALA A 175 -0.02 -13.23 28.44
N ASN A 176 -0.44 -12.75 29.62
CA ASN A 176 -1.23 -11.53 29.74
C ASN A 176 -0.48 -10.28 29.26
N ALA A 177 0.83 -10.21 29.48
CA ALA A 177 1.66 -9.14 28.89
C ALA A 177 1.61 -9.20 27.35
N LYS A 178 1.68 -10.39 26.77
CA LYS A 178 1.57 -10.59 25.32
C LYS A 178 0.17 -10.27 24.77
N PHE A 179 -0.89 -10.61 25.49
CA PHE A 179 -2.24 -10.18 25.11
C PHE A 179 -2.44 -8.66 25.17
N LYS A 180 -1.77 -7.97 26.11
CA LYS A 180 -1.76 -6.50 26.15
C LYS A 180 -1.01 -5.90 24.96
N GLU A 181 0.15 -6.44 24.59
CA GLU A 181 0.86 -6.05 23.36
C GLU A 181 -0.04 -6.23 22.11
N ALA A 182 -0.74 -7.36 22.02
CA ALA A 182 -1.69 -7.62 20.93
C ALA A 182 -2.87 -6.63 20.94
N LEU A 183 -3.42 -6.32 22.12
CA LEU A 183 -4.53 -5.40 22.30
C LEU A 183 -4.19 -4.01 21.74
N GLU A 184 -3.01 -3.47 22.06
CA GLU A 184 -2.57 -2.16 21.56
C GLU A 184 -2.56 -2.10 20.03
N ILE A 185 -2.13 -3.17 19.37
CA ILE A 185 -2.09 -3.25 17.91
C ILE A 185 -3.50 -3.43 17.33
N PHE A 186 -4.34 -4.27 17.93
CA PHE A 186 -5.72 -4.44 17.49
C PHE A 186 -6.56 -3.17 17.66
N LEU A 187 -6.25 -2.32 18.65
CA LEU A 187 -6.85 -1.00 18.78
C LEU A 187 -6.47 -0.08 17.61
N LYS A 188 -5.24 -0.13 17.11
CA LYS A 188 -4.86 0.58 15.86
C LYS A 188 -5.63 0.05 14.65
N ALA A 189 -5.84 -1.27 14.59
CA ALA A 189 -6.67 -1.87 13.54
C ALA A 189 -8.12 -1.36 13.60
N TYR A 190 -8.67 -1.23 14.80
CA TYR A 190 -10.01 -0.71 15.05
C TYR A 190 -10.14 0.76 14.73
N GLU A 191 -9.15 1.58 15.09
CA GLU A 191 -9.10 2.99 14.70
C GLU A 191 -9.09 3.15 13.17
N ALA A 192 -8.29 2.34 12.48
CA ALA A 192 -8.22 2.35 11.02
C ALA A 192 -9.55 1.95 10.36
N ASN A 193 -10.18 0.86 10.82
CA ASN A 193 -11.50 0.45 10.32
C ASN A 193 -12.32 -0.27 11.40
N ASN A 194 -13.16 0.50 12.09
CA ASN A 194 -13.95 0.02 13.21
C ASN A 194 -15.18 -0.85 12.81
N LYS A 195 -15.36 -1.12 11.51
CA LYS A 195 -16.40 -2.01 10.95
C LYS A 195 -15.83 -3.29 10.36
N GLU A 196 -14.51 -3.50 10.44
CA GLU A 196 -13.91 -4.75 9.98
C GLU A 196 -14.25 -5.88 10.95
N GLU A 197 -15.09 -6.82 10.52
CA GLU A 197 -15.62 -7.91 11.35
C GLU A 197 -14.51 -8.69 12.06
N GLN A 198 -13.40 -8.97 11.35
CA GLN A 198 -12.27 -9.69 11.94
C GLN A 198 -11.58 -8.89 13.05
N VAL A 199 -11.50 -7.56 12.95
CA VAL A 199 -10.96 -6.69 14.01
C VAL A 199 -11.83 -6.79 15.26
N LEU A 200 -13.14 -6.72 15.10
CA LEU A 200 -14.07 -6.84 16.22
C LEU A 200 -13.96 -8.21 16.90
N LYS A 201 -13.87 -9.30 16.12
CA LYS A 201 -13.72 -10.65 16.66
C LYS A 201 -12.45 -10.80 17.49
N VAL A 202 -11.29 -10.36 16.99
CA VAL A 202 -10.04 -10.50 17.75
C VAL A 202 -10.01 -9.60 18.98
N LEU A 203 -10.60 -8.40 18.92
CA LEU A 203 -10.74 -7.54 20.09
C LEU A 203 -11.62 -8.17 21.16
N LEU A 204 -12.76 -8.76 20.76
CA LEU A 204 -13.63 -9.48 21.68
C LEU A 204 -12.87 -10.60 22.40
N THR A 205 -12.16 -11.43 21.64
CA THR A 205 -11.37 -12.53 22.22
C THR A 205 -10.29 -12.03 23.17
N VAL A 206 -9.54 -11.00 22.79
CA VAL A 206 -8.48 -10.45 23.66
C VAL A 206 -9.05 -9.80 24.91
N TYR A 207 -10.16 -9.08 24.82
CA TYR A 207 -10.84 -8.53 26.00
C TYR A 207 -11.33 -9.63 26.94
N GLN A 208 -11.87 -10.73 26.41
CA GLN A 208 -12.25 -11.89 27.22
C GLN A 208 -11.03 -12.53 27.90
N SER A 209 -9.93 -12.72 27.18
CA SER A 209 -8.68 -13.27 27.76
C SER A 209 -8.08 -12.38 28.85
N LEU A 210 -8.32 -11.07 28.79
CA LEU A 210 -7.86 -10.09 29.77
C LEU A 210 -8.92 -9.73 30.83
N GLU A 211 -10.04 -10.46 30.87
CA GLU A 211 -11.13 -10.24 31.83
C GLU A 211 -11.73 -8.82 31.78
N MET A 212 -11.72 -8.19 30.61
CA MET A 212 -12.26 -6.85 30.35
C MET A 212 -13.72 -6.92 29.89
N GLU A 213 -14.61 -7.40 30.77
CA GLU A 213 -16.01 -7.74 30.45
C GLU A 213 -16.83 -6.59 29.84
N ASP A 214 -16.69 -5.37 30.38
CA ASP A 214 -17.38 -4.17 29.85
C ASP A 214 -17.01 -3.91 28.39
N LYS A 215 -15.71 -4.06 28.06
CA LYS A 215 -15.18 -3.83 26.71
C LYS A 215 -15.49 -4.98 25.77
N ALA A 216 -15.48 -6.21 26.26
CA ALA A 216 -15.95 -7.37 25.51
C ALA A 216 -17.41 -7.19 25.11
N SER A 217 -18.28 -6.75 26.03
CA SER A 217 -19.70 -6.51 25.79
C SER A 217 -19.93 -5.41 24.75
N GLU A 218 -19.20 -4.28 24.84
CA GLU A 218 -19.26 -3.19 23.86
C GLU A 218 -18.93 -3.68 22.44
N ILE A 219 -17.89 -4.50 22.29
CA ILE A 219 -17.49 -5.04 20.98
C ILE A 219 -18.47 -6.10 20.48
N ASP A 220 -19.01 -6.95 21.36
CA ASP A 220 -19.99 -7.98 21.00
C ASP A 220 -21.30 -7.35 20.48
N GLU A 221 -21.80 -6.30 21.14
CA GLU A 221 -22.94 -5.53 20.63
C GLU A 221 -22.66 -4.92 19.27
N LYS A 222 -21.45 -4.37 19.08
CA LYS A 222 -21.05 -3.79 17.81
C LYS A 222 -20.96 -4.83 16.70
N LEU A 223 -20.43 -6.02 17.00
CA LEU A 223 -20.33 -7.13 16.05
C LEU A 223 -21.72 -7.59 15.57
N LYS A 224 -22.75 -7.53 16.43
CA LYS A 224 -24.15 -7.83 16.06
C LYS A 224 -24.80 -6.76 15.19
N SER A 225 -24.21 -5.56 15.11
CA SER A 225 -24.79 -4.39 14.43
C SER A 225 -24.27 -4.15 13.00
N ILE A 226 -23.25 -4.90 12.56
CA ILE A 226 -22.63 -4.78 11.23
C ILE A 226 -23.13 -5.85 10.26
#